data_AF-A0A480BBE1-F1
#
_entry.id   AF-A0A480BBE1-F1
#
_cell.length_a   1.000
_cell.length_b   1.000
_cell.length_c   1.000
_cell.angle_alpha   90.00
_cell.angle_beta   90.00
_cell.angle_gamma   90.00
#
_symmetry.space_group_name_H-M   'P 1'
#
loop_
_entity.id
_entity.type
_entity.pdbx_description
1 polymer ?
#
loop_
_entity_poly.entity_id
_entity_poly.type
_entity_poly.pdbx_seq_one_letter_code
_entity_poly.pdbx_strand_id
1 'polypeptide(L)'
;MDIHERATKWSKGISEMDVLSLAEKEMVCNKVAKQLFAICVTVGTLILIAIIAGMFDSPWLLDYMTDTANTTNQNLSTAHSQAGRAGGTMASLPRMIPVLAAMLIPTMVVFYIIKKPLLKRETRKLVEKKLADTPSTDDVLTSVYWAFSNQEYVSNDAFTLDIINYIEDNKANWNPNGIAINSRKVCIVYEAFITGIEQLRNNETVIDMSYLDEECRIDGVFQTDIKVYLTADNGKYFTNVELLRKIHNQLAYKDLGNNESFEGLEYVDTDGGTLVYRLMTGS
;
A
#
# COMPACT_ATOMS: atom_id res chain seq x y z
N MET A 1 -10.35 16.07 -9.56
CA MET A 1 -9.69 14.75 -9.52
C MET A 1 -10.30 13.99 -8.39
N ASP A 2 -10.88 12.84 -8.70
CA ASP A 2 -11.50 11.97 -7.72
C ASP A 2 -10.46 11.49 -6.68
N ILE A 3 -10.91 11.20 -5.44
CA ILE A 3 -10.00 10.83 -4.34
C ILE A 3 -9.27 9.53 -4.68
N HIS A 4 -10.01 8.58 -5.24
CA HIS A 4 -9.49 7.28 -5.67
C HIS A 4 -8.45 7.44 -6.79
N GLU A 5 -8.78 8.18 -7.85
CA GLU A 5 -7.85 8.46 -8.96
C GLU A 5 -6.55 9.12 -8.47
N ARG A 6 -6.67 10.07 -7.54
CA ARG A 6 -5.51 10.73 -6.92
C ARG A 6 -4.65 9.74 -6.16
N ALA A 7 -5.25 8.87 -5.35
CA ALA A 7 -4.53 7.91 -4.52
C ALA A 7 -3.74 6.92 -5.39
N THR A 8 -4.35 6.40 -6.45
CA THR A 8 -3.70 5.51 -7.42
C THR A 8 -2.54 6.22 -8.12
N LYS A 9 -2.73 7.48 -8.54
CA LYS A 9 -1.67 8.25 -9.20
C LYS A 9 -0.52 8.62 -8.26
N TRP A 10 -0.81 8.98 -7.01
CA TRP A 10 0.19 9.47 -6.07
C TRP A 10 0.99 8.35 -5.41
N SER A 11 0.42 7.16 -5.27
CA SER A 11 1.09 5.98 -4.72
C SER A 11 2.10 5.35 -5.69
N LYS A 12 1.91 5.51 -7.00
CA LYS A 12 2.79 4.93 -8.03
C LYS A 12 4.26 5.32 -7.80
N GLY A 13 5.12 4.31 -7.64
CA GLY A 13 6.58 4.49 -7.44
C GLY A 13 6.98 4.91 -6.02
N ILE A 14 6.11 4.72 -5.03
CA ILE A 14 6.40 4.90 -3.60
C ILE A 14 6.22 3.54 -2.92
N SER A 15 7.32 2.77 -2.82
CA SER A 15 7.31 1.40 -2.28
C SER A 15 6.73 1.31 -0.87
N GLU A 16 6.90 2.35 -0.05
CA GLU A 16 6.33 2.36 1.31
C GLU A 16 4.80 2.33 1.32
N MET A 17 4.15 2.80 0.25
CA MET A 17 2.69 2.80 0.14
C MET A 17 2.13 1.45 -0.31
N ASP A 18 2.96 0.56 -0.84
CA ASP A 18 2.48 -0.71 -1.40
C ASP A 18 1.93 -1.65 -0.33
N VAL A 19 2.36 -1.49 0.93
CA VAL A 19 1.83 -2.25 2.07
C VAL A 19 0.44 -1.82 2.53
N LEU A 20 -0.05 -0.66 2.06
CA LEU A 20 -1.34 -0.11 2.45
C LEU A 20 -2.46 -0.61 1.56
N SER A 21 -3.65 -0.78 2.13
CA SER A 21 -4.88 -0.99 1.36
C SER A 21 -5.24 0.27 0.57
N LEU A 22 -6.13 0.15 -0.41
CA LEU A 22 -6.58 1.28 -1.22
C LEU A 22 -7.22 2.39 -0.37
N ALA A 23 -8.10 2.04 0.56
CA ALA A 23 -8.73 3.00 1.48
C ALA A 23 -7.68 3.73 2.36
N GLU A 24 -6.63 3.03 2.78
CA GLU A 24 -5.53 3.63 3.53
C GLU A 24 -4.69 4.58 2.66
N LYS A 25 -4.42 4.19 1.41
CA LYS A 25 -3.76 5.07 0.44
C LYS A 25 -4.56 6.36 0.23
N GLU A 26 -5.89 6.27 0.15
CA GLU A 26 -6.78 7.43 0.04
C GLU A 26 -6.70 8.33 1.28
N MET A 27 -6.72 7.74 2.48
CA MET A 27 -6.59 8.48 3.74
C MET A 27 -5.26 9.25 3.80
N VAL A 28 -4.14 8.57 3.50
CA VAL A 28 -2.80 9.18 3.48
C VAL A 28 -2.73 10.27 2.41
N CYS A 29 -3.19 10.01 1.19
CA CYS A 29 -3.16 10.99 0.11
C CYS A 29 -4.00 12.22 0.42
N ASN A 30 -5.18 12.05 1.04
CA ASN A 30 -6.03 13.17 1.45
C ASN A 30 -5.37 14.01 2.55
N LYS A 31 -4.73 13.36 3.52
CA LYS A 31 -4.00 14.05 4.59
C LYS A 31 -2.82 14.85 4.04
N VAL A 32 -2.02 14.24 3.15
CA VAL A 32 -0.89 14.92 2.50
C VAL A 32 -1.37 16.04 1.57
N ALA A 33 -2.48 15.86 0.86
CA ALA A 33 -3.06 16.92 0.04
C ALA A 33 -3.43 18.17 0.87
N LYS A 34 -4.02 17.98 2.06
CA LYS A 34 -4.31 19.09 3.00
C LYS A 34 -3.02 19.77 3.49
N GLN A 35 -1.99 18.99 3.83
CA GLN A 35 -0.69 19.53 4.25
C GLN A 35 0.00 20.33 3.12
N LEU A 36 0.02 19.77 1.91
CA LEU A 36 0.57 20.44 0.73
C LEU A 36 -0.19 21.72 0.40
N PHE A 37 -1.52 21.71 0.51
CA PHE A 37 -2.33 22.91 0.31
C PHE A 37 -1.93 24.03 1.30
N ALA A 38 -1.84 23.70 2.60
CA ALA A 38 -1.39 24.66 3.60
C ALA A 38 0.00 25.22 3.29
N ILE A 39 0.97 24.35 2.94
CA ILE A 39 2.33 24.75 2.57
C ILE A 39 2.33 25.66 1.34
N CYS A 40 1.62 25.30 0.27
CA CYS A 40 1.55 26.10 -0.95
C CYS A 40 0.90 27.47 -0.70
N VAL A 41 -0.14 27.55 0.13
CA VAL A 41 -0.75 28.82 0.53
C VAL A 41 0.26 29.67 1.29
N THR A 42 0.97 29.11 2.28
CA THR A 42 2.00 29.83 3.04
C THR A 42 3.15 30.31 2.15
N VAL A 43 3.64 29.48 1.23
CA VAL A 43 4.71 29.89 0.30
C VAL A 43 4.21 30.97 -0.66
N GLY A 44 2.99 30.84 -1.18
CA GLY A 44 2.37 31.85 -2.03
C GLY A 44 2.20 33.19 -1.33
N THR A 45 1.76 33.21 -0.06
CA THR A 45 1.65 34.45 0.71
C THR A 45 3.02 35.06 1.00
N LEU A 46 4.04 34.27 1.31
CA LEU A 46 5.40 34.77 1.50
C LEU A 46 5.99 35.38 0.21
N ILE A 47 5.75 34.76 -0.95
CA ILE A 47 6.16 35.31 -2.24
C ILE A 47 5.43 36.63 -2.53
N LEU A 48 4.13 36.69 -2.27
CA LEU A 48 3.35 37.92 -2.45
C LEU A 48 3.89 39.05 -1.57
N ILE A 49 4.20 38.77 -0.30
CA ILE A 49 4.81 39.74 0.62
C ILE A 49 6.17 40.21 0.08
N ALA A 50 7.00 39.30 -0.44
CA ALA A 50 8.29 39.65 -1.01
C ALA A 50 8.16 40.56 -2.25
N ILE A 51 7.17 40.30 -3.12
CA ILE A 51 6.88 41.16 -4.28
C ILE A 51 6.45 42.55 -3.81
N ILE A 52 5.52 42.64 -2.84
CA ILE A 52 5.03 43.92 -2.31
C ILE A 52 6.18 44.71 -1.66
N ALA A 53 7.02 44.07 -0.86
CA ALA A 53 8.19 44.71 -0.27
C ALA A 53 9.16 45.21 -1.35
N GLY A 54 9.44 44.38 -2.37
CA GLY A 54 10.28 44.75 -3.50
C GLY A 54 9.76 45.96 -4.29
N MET A 55 8.44 46.19 -4.33
CA MET A 55 7.86 47.37 -4.98
C MET A 55 8.23 48.68 -4.27
N PHE A 56 8.47 48.66 -2.95
CA PHE A 56 8.92 49.84 -2.21
C PHE A 56 10.39 50.14 -2.45
N ASP A 57 11.21 49.11 -2.62
CA ASP A 57 12.67 49.25 -2.79
C ASP A 57 13.07 49.50 -4.25
N SER A 58 12.24 49.11 -5.22
CA SER A 58 12.56 49.14 -6.65
C SER A 58 11.55 49.95 -7.47
N PRO A 59 11.87 51.19 -7.88
CA PRO A 59 11.01 52.03 -8.70
C PRO A 59 10.60 51.38 -10.02
N TRP A 60 11.51 50.64 -10.66
CA TRP A 60 11.24 49.94 -11.92
C TRP A 60 10.14 48.88 -11.79
N LEU A 61 10.06 48.20 -10.64
CA LEU A 61 9.07 47.15 -10.37
C LEU A 61 7.70 47.78 -10.09
N LEU A 62 7.68 48.90 -9.37
CA LEU A 62 6.48 49.69 -9.12
C LEU A 62 5.88 50.22 -10.43
N ASP A 63 6.70 50.78 -11.32
CA ASP A 63 6.28 51.28 -12.63
C ASP A 63 5.73 50.14 -13.50
N TYR A 64 6.43 48.99 -13.53
CA TYR A 64 5.98 47.81 -14.26
C TYR A 64 4.61 47.31 -13.77
N MET A 65 4.42 47.21 -12.46
CA MET A 65 3.15 46.75 -11.86
C MET A 65 2.01 47.74 -12.11
N THR A 66 2.31 49.05 -12.04
CA THR A 66 1.33 50.12 -12.25
C THR A 66 0.88 50.20 -13.71
N ASP A 67 1.81 50.14 -14.66
CA ASP A 67 1.50 50.07 -16.10
C ASP A 67 0.68 48.82 -16.45
N THR A 68 1.04 47.68 -15.85
CA THR A 68 0.30 46.42 -16.01
C THR A 68 -1.13 46.53 -15.49
N ALA A 69 -1.33 47.11 -14.30
CA ALA A 69 -2.64 47.31 -13.71
C ALA A 69 -3.50 48.27 -14.53
N ASN A 70 -2.94 49.40 -14.96
CA ASN A 70 -3.62 50.40 -15.77
C ASN A 70 -4.07 49.83 -17.12
N THR A 71 -3.20 49.11 -17.81
CA THR A 71 -3.51 48.47 -19.09
C THR A 71 -4.59 47.39 -18.95
N THR A 72 -4.54 46.61 -17.88
CA THR A 72 -5.55 45.57 -17.60
C THR A 72 -6.92 46.19 -17.30
N ASN A 73 -6.97 47.25 -16.48
CA ASN A 73 -8.20 47.97 -16.18
C ASN A 73 -8.77 48.69 -17.41
N GLN A 74 -7.93 49.31 -18.23
CA GLN A 74 -8.34 49.94 -19.49
C GLN A 74 -9.00 48.92 -20.41
N ASN A 75 -8.34 47.78 -20.67
CA ASN A 75 -8.87 46.72 -21.53
C ASN A 75 -10.19 46.13 -21.02
N LEU A 76 -10.34 46.01 -19.70
CA LEU A 76 -11.58 45.54 -19.07
C LEU A 76 -12.71 46.59 -19.18
N SER A 77 -12.39 47.88 -19.11
CA SER A 77 -13.35 48.99 -19.20
C SER A 77 -13.87 49.22 -20.62
N THR A 78 -13.04 48.98 -21.65
CA THR A 78 -13.42 49.09 -23.07
C THR A 78 -14.26 47.92 -23.59
N ALA A 79 -14.39 46.83 -22.81
CA ALA A 79 -15.14 45.64 -23.17
C ALA A 79 -16.65 45.78 -22.90
N HIS A 80 -17.38 46.46 -23.80
CA HIS A 80 -18.82 46.76 -23.62
C HIS A 80 -19.80 45.58 -23.86
N SER A 81 -19.36 44.39 -24.28
CA SER A 81 -20.22 43.20 -24.43
C SER A 81 -19.61 41.97 -23.74
N GLN A 82 -20.44 40.96 -23.42
CA GLN A 82 -20.00 39.74 -22.73
C GLN A 82 -18.92 38.98 -23.53
N ALA A 83 -18.95 39.06 -24.87
CA ALA A 83 -17.89 38.56 -25.76
C ALA A 83 -16.63 39.45 -25.75
N GLY A 84 -16.80 40.79 -25.65
CA GLY A 84 -15.69 41.73 -25.48
C GLY A 84 -14.95 41.56 -24.15
N ARG A 85 -15.64 41.13 -23.09
CA ARG A 85 -15.02 40.86 -21.76
C ARG A 85 -14.09 39.65 -21.80
N ALA A 86 -14.41 38.63 -22.59
CA ALA A 86 -13.51 37.51 -22.85
C ALA A 86 -12.32 37.91 -23.76
N GLY A 87 -12.50 38.88 -24.66
CA GLY A 87 -11.41 39.42 -25.51
C GLY A 87 -10.46 40.38 -24.77
N GLY A 88 -10.97 41.22 -23.87
CA GLY A 88 -10.16 42.17 -23.08
C GLY A 88 -9.28 41.50 -22.01
N THR A 89 -9.73 40.36 -21.47
CA THR A 89 -8.89 39.51 -20.60
C THR A 89 -7.79 38.80 -21.39
N MET A 90 -8.03 38.45 -22.66
CA MET A 90 -7.02 37.89 -23.56
C MET A 90 -5.94 38.89 -24.00
N ALA A 91 -6.29 40.18 -24.14
CA ALA A 91 -5.34 41.23 -24.53
C ALA A 91 -4.38 41.66 -23.40
N SER A 92 -4.77 41.47 -22.13
CA SER A 92 -3.96 41.83 -20.94
C SER A 92 -3.14 40.68 -20.36
N LEU A 93 -3.49 39.44 -20.71
CA LEU A 93 -2.79 38.21 -20.32
C LEU A 93 -1.26 38.27 -20.48
N PRO A 94 -0.67 38.76 -21.59
CA PRO A 94 0.79 38.79 -21.78
C PRO A 94 1.56 39.57 -20.71
N ARG A 95 0.98 40.65 -20.15
CA ARG A 95 1.64 41.47 -19.12
C ARG A 95 1.49 40.90 -17.71
N MET A 96 0.43 40.12 -17.47
CA MET A 96 0.19 39.42 -16.20
C MET A 96 0.99 38.13 -16.08
N ILE A 97 1.35 37.49 -17.20
CA ILE A 97 2.06 36.21 -17.23
C ILE A 97 3.36 36.23 -16.41
N PRO A 98 4.26 37.24 -16.50
CA PRO A 98 5.50 37.24 -15.72
C PRO A 98 5.28 37.24 -14.21
N VAL A 99 4.29 38.00 -13.73
CA VAL A 99 3.96 38.09 -12.29
C VAL A 99 3.32 36.78 -11.81
N LEU A 100 2.38 36.23 -12.59
CA LEU A 100 1.77 34.95 -12.29
C LEU A 100 2.80 33.81 -12.33
N ALA A 101 3.73 33.83 -13.29
CA ALA A 101 4.82 32.87 -13.39
C ALA A 101 5.76 32.96 -12.18
N ALA A 102 6.13 34.17 -11.75
CA ALA A 102 6.96 34.38 -10.58
C ALA A 102 6.32 33.84 -9.28
N MET A 103 4.99 33.81 -9.19
CA MET A 103 4.28 33.23 -8.04
C MET A 103 4.02 31.72 -8.18
N LEU A 104 3.60 31.27 -9.35
CA LEU A 104 3.16 29.90 -9.57
C LEU A 104 4.33 28.92 -9.76
N ILE A 105 5.43 29.35 -10.39
CA ILE A 105 6.58 28.46 -10.64
C ILE A 105 7.20 28.00 -9.31
N PRO A 106 7.57 28.88 -8.36
CA PRO A 106 8.19 28.43 -7.12
C PRO A 106 7.26 27.59 -6.25
N THR A 107 5.96 27.93 -6.20
CA THR A 107 4.96 27.15 -5.45
C THR A 107 4.79 25.74 -6.02
N MET A 108 4.75 25.60 -7.35
CA MET A 108 4.70 24.30 -8.02
C MET A 108 5.99 23.49 -7.80
N VAL A 109 7.16 24.12 -7.85
CA VAL A 109 8.45 23.44 -7.56
C VAL A 109 8.46 22.89 -6.13
N VAL A 110 8.06 23.70 -5.15
CA VAL A 110 7.95 23.27 -3.74
C VAL A 110 6.98 22.10 -3.59
N PHE A 111 5.82 22.16 -4.26
CA PHE A 111 4.84 21.08 -4.25
C PHE A 111 5.45 19.74 -4.68
N TYR A 112 6.16 19.71 -5.82
CA TYR A 112 6.72 18.45 -6.34
C TYR A 112 7.86 17.90 -5.47
N ILE A 113 8.71 18.77 -4.91
CA ILE A 113 9.81 18.37 -4.02
C ILE A 113 9.28 17.77 -2.73
N ILE A 114 8.26 18.39 -2.12
CA ILE A 114 7.76 18.02 -0.79
C ILE A 114 6.72 16.88 -0.84
N LYS A 115 6.01 16.69 -1.96
CA LYS A 115 4.96 15.67 -2.08
C LYS A 115 5.45 14.25 -1.74
N LYS A 116 6.54 13.80 -2.38
CA LYS A 116 7.07 12.45 -2.19
C LYS A 116 7.52 12.18 -0.74
N PRO A 117 8.34 13.05 -0.09
CA PRO A 117 8.75 12.82 1.30
C PRO A 117 7.58 12.89 2.28
N LEU A 118 6.57 13.75 2.05
CA LEU A 118 5.37 13.77 2.91
C LEU A 118 4.56 12.48 2.82
N LEU A 119 4.36 11.95 1.60
CA LEU A 119 3.71 10.65 1.42
C LEU A 119 4.44 9.56 2.19
N LYS A 120 5.76 9.43 1.99
CA LYS A 120 6.58 8.46 2.73
C LYS A 120 6.46 8.62 4.24
N ARG A 121 6.49 9.85 4.75
CA ARG A 121 6.39 10.15 6.19
C ARG A 121 5.03 9.75 6.76
N GLU A 122 3.94 10.17 6.14
CA GLU A 122 2.60 9.87 6.65
C GLU A 122 2.24 8.40 6.48
N THR A 123 2.70 7.75 5.41
CA THR A 123 2.62 6.30 5.26
C THR A 123 3.37 5.57 6.35
N ARG A 124 4.63 5.95 6.62
CA ARG A 124 5.42 5.33 7.69
C ARG A 124 4.73 5.48 9.05
N LYS A 125 4.22 6.67 9.37
CA LYS A 125 3.47 6.90 10.61
C LYS A 125 2.24 6.00 10.72
N LEU A 126 1.51 5.82 9.61
CA LEU A 126 0.33 4.94 9.60
C LEU A 126 0.76 3.48 9.82
N VAL A 127 1.77 3.02 9.10
CA VAL A 127 2.32 1.66 9.26
C VAL A 127 2.83 1.44 10.68
N GLU A 128 3.64 2.34 11.22
CA GLU A 128 4.12 2.27 12.61
C GLU A 128 2.98 2.20 13.63
N LYS A 129 1.90 2.97 13.40
CA LYS A 129 0.71 2.89 14.23
C LYS A 129 0.07 1.50 14.15
N LYS A 130 -0.17 0.97 12.94
CA LYS A 130 -0.73 -0.38 12.75
C LYS A 130 0.14 -1.47 13.36
N LEU A 131 1.46 -1.30 13.30
CA LEU A 131 2.42 -2.24 13.88
C LEU A 131 2.46 -2.17 15.42
N ALA A 132 2.17 -1.01 16.00
CA ALA A 132 2.09 -0.81 17.44
C ALA A 132 0.76 -1.26 18.05
N ASP A 133 -0.30 -1.33 17.24
CA ASP A 133 -1.58 -1.90 17.64
C ASP A 133 -1.44 -3.41 17.88
N THR A 134 -2.26 -3.95 18.79
CA THR A 134 -2.29 -5.40 19.06
C THR A 134 -2.47 -6.17 17.75
N PRO A 135 -1.71 -7.26 17.50
CA PRO A 135 -1.91 -8.07 16.31
C PRO A 135 -3.38 -8.46 16.16
N SER A 136 -3.94 -8.27 14.96
CA SER A 136 -5.31 -8.67 14.69
C SER A 136 -5.44 -10.19 14.82
N THR A 137 -6.57 -10.63 15.35
CA THR A 137 -6.99 -12.04 15.44
C THR A 137 -8.10 -12.34 14.42
N ASP A 138 -8.17 -11.56 13.34
CA ASP A 138 -9.07 -11.81 12.22
C ASP A 138 -8.48 -12.89 11.30
N ASP A 139 -9.36 -13.52 10.53
CA ASP A 139 -8.96 -14.45 9.48
C ASP A 139 -8.20 -13.70 8.37
N VAL A 140 -7.22 -14.39 7.78
CA VAL A 140 -6.25 -13.80 6.87
C VAL A 140 -6.34 -14.47 5.50
N LEU A 141 -6.23 -13.68 4.44
CA LEU A 141 -6.21 -14.14 3.04
C LEU A 141 -7.46 -14.93 2.58
N THR A 142 -8.61 -14.73 3.23
CA THR A 142 -9.89 -15.42 2.92
C THR A 142 -10.53 -15.05 1.57
N SER A 143 -9.94 -14.11 0.84
CA SER A 143 -10.40 -13.68 -0.50
C SER A 143 -9.39 -14.01 -1.60
N VAL A 144 -8.44 -14.91 -1.32
CA VAL A 144 -7.39 -15.35 -2.23
C VAL A 144 -7.43 -16.86 -2.32
N TYR A 145 -7.56 -17.38 -3.53
CA TYR A 145 -7.59 -18.83 -3.79
C TYR A 145 -6.30 -19.28 -4.45
N TRP A 146 -5.79 -20.46 -4.08
CA TRP A 146 -4.55 -20.98 -4.65
C TRP A 146 -4.47 -22.51 -4.56
N ALA A 147 -4.08 -23.20 -5.63
CA ALA A 147 -3.81 -24.64 -5.57
C ALA A 147 -2.36 -24.91 -5.14
N PHE A 148 -2.18 -25.77 -4.15
CA PHE A 148 -0.85 -26.24 -3.75
C PHE A 148 -0.22 -27.11 -4.84
N SER A 149 1.11 -27.13 -4.86
CA SER A 149 1.88 -27.88 -5.85
C SER A 149 3.24 -28.23 -5.27
N ASN A 150 3.97 -29.13 -5.94
CA ASN A 150 5.33 -29.48 -5.56
C ASN A 150 6.39 -28.47 -6.06
N GLN A 151 5.98 -27.42 -6.78
CA GLN A 151 6.89 -26.36 -7.21
C GLN A 151 7.25 -25.44 -6.04
N GLU A 152 8.52 -25.38 -5.66
CA GLU A 152 8.96 -24.42 -4.65
C GLU A 152 9.32 -23.06 -5.27
N TYR A 153 8.91 -21.98 -4.62
CA TYR A 153 9.14 -20.60 -5.07
C TYR A 153 10.21 -19.89 -4.25
N VAL A 154 11.24 -19.39 -4.92
CA VAL A 154 12.27 -18.53 -4.30
C VAL A 154 11.90 -17.05 -4.38
N SER A 155 11.23 -16.63 -5.46
CA SER A 155 10.88 -15.22 -5.73
C SER A 155 9.43 -14.92 -5.41
N ASN A 156 9.20 -13.84 -4.66
CA ASN A 156 7.86 -13.28 -4.43
C ASN A 156 7.21 -12.80 -5.74
N ASP A 157 7.99 -12.33 -6.71
CA ASP A 157 7.46 -11.83 -7.98
C ASP A 157 6.94 -12.97 -8.85
N ALA A 158 7.67 -14.08 -8.91
CA ALA A 158 7.23 -15.29 -9.64
C ALA A 158 5.95 -15.86 -9.01
N PHE A 159 5.93 -16.00 -7.69
CA PHE A 159 4.76 -16.50 -6.97
C PHE A 159 3.54 -15.58 -7.12
N THR A 160 3.75 -14.25 -7.06
CA THR A 160 2.69 -13.26 -7.29
C THR A 160 2.08 -13.39 -8.68
N LEU A 161 2.90 -13.61 -9.70
CA LEU A 161 2.42 -13.74 -11.07
C LEU A 161 1.50 -14.95 -11.21
N ASP A 162 1.87 -16.08 -10.61
CA ASP A 162 1.08 -17.31 -10.69
C ASP A 162 -0.23 -17.20 -9.89
N ILE A 163 -0.20 -16.57 -8.71
CA ILE A 163 -1.42 -16.25 -7.93
C ILE A 163 -2.42 -15.41 -8.74
N ILE A 164 -1.94 -14.35 -9.39
CA ILE A 164 -2.79 -13.44 -10.19
C ILE A 164 -3.36 -14.14 -11.43
N ASN A 165 -2.63 -15.11 -11.99
CA ASN A 165 -3.04 -15.85 -13.18
C ASN A 165 -3.90 -17.08 -12.87
N TYR A 166 -3.98 -17.51 -11.60
CA TYR A 166 -4.75 -18.68 -11.18
C TYR A 166 -6.27 -18.50 -11.40
N ILE A 167 -6.84 -17.40 -10.90
CA ILE A 167 -8.26 -17.07 -11.05
C ILE A 167 -8.45 -15.56 -11.20
N GLU A 168 -9.51 -15.13 -11.89
CA GLU A 168 -9.78 -13.72 -12.16
C GLU A 168 -9.97 -12.90 -10.88
N ASP A 169 -10.64 -13.45 -9.87
CA ASP A 169 -10.91 -12.77 -8.58
C ASP A 169 -9.62 -12.38 -7.85
N ASN A 170 -8.56 -13.19 -7.96
CA ASN A 170 -7.26 -12.86 -7.37
C ASN A 170 -6.71 -11.54 -7.94
N LYS A 171 -7.01 -11.18 -9.19
CA LYS A 171 -6.53 -9.92 -9.78
C LYS A 171 -7.07 -8.69 -9.04
N ALA A 172 -8.29 -8.79 -8.50
CA ALA A 172 -8.93 -7.70 -7.76
C ALA A 172 -8.53 -7.72 -6.27
N ASN A 173 -8.35 -8.90 -5.69
CA ASN A 173 -8.16 -9.07 -4.24
C ASN A 173 -6.69 -9.16 -3.81
N TRP A 174 -5.78 -9.51 -4.72
CA TRP A 174 -4.38 -9.74 -4.38
C TRP A 174 -3.61 -8.43 -4.18
N ASN A 175 -3.25 -8.17 -2.91
CA ASN A 175 -2.26 -7.16 -2.56
C ASN A 175 -0.99 -7.84 -1.99
N PRO A 176 0.03 -8.14 -2.81
CA PRO A 176 1.17 -8.94 -2.38
C PRO A 176 1.94 -8.31 -1.20
N ASN A 177 2.03 -6.99 -1.16
CA ASN A 177 2.81 -6.26 -0.17
C ASN A 177 2.00 -5.89 1.09
N GLY A 178 0.69 -6.11 1.08
CA GLY A 178 -0.17 -5.88 2.24
C GLY A 178 0.32 -6.63 3.47
N ILE A 179 0.22 -6.01 4.65
CA ILE A 179 0.57 -6.67 5.91
C ILE A 179 -0.48 -7.73 6.21
N ALA A 180 -0.08 -9.00 6.13
CA ALA A 180 -0.94 -10.15 6.43
C ALA A 180 -1.06 -10.37 7.94
N ILE A 181 0.10 -10.45 8.61
CA ILE A 181 0.19 -10.73 10.04
C ILE A 181 1.20 -9.76 10.65
N ASN A 182 0.73 -8.96 11.60
CA ASN A 182 1.57 -8.04 12.38
C ASN A 182 2.33 -8.78 13.51
N SER A 183 3.15 -9.74 13.14
CA SER A 183 4.03 -10.45 14.08
C SER A 183 5.27 -10.98 13.37
N ARG A 184 6.39 -11.01 14.09
CA ARG A 184 7.66 -11.57 13.60
C ARG A 184 7.62 -13.09 13.41
N LYS A 185 6.72 -13.77 14.10
CA LYS A 185 6.55 -15.23 14.09
C LYS A 185 5.08 -15.58 14.07
N VAL A 186 4.74 -16.65 13.36
CA VAL A 186 3.40 -17.24 13.32
C VAL A 186 3.53 -18.76 13.34
N CYS A 187 2.56 -19.41 13.98
CA CYS A 187 2.37 -20.84 13.92
C CYS A 187 1.22 -21.14 12.95
N ILE A 188 1.45 -21.98 11.95
CA ILE A 188 0.42 -22.46 11.04
C ILE A 188 0.12 -23.93 11.40
N VAL A 189 -1.15 -24.27 11.51
CA VAL A 189 -1.64 -25.63 11.70
C VAL A 189 -2.28 -26.09 10.40
N TYR A 190 -1.90 -27.26 9.92
CA TYR A 190 -2.53 -27.86 8.75
C TYR A 190 -2.65 -29.38 8.94
N GLU A 191 -3.64 -29.96 8.29
CA GLU A 191 -3.81 -31.41 8.25
C GLU A 191 -2.99 -31.98 7.09
N ALA A 192 -2.34 -33.12 7.31
CA ALA A 192 -1.65 -33.87 6.27
C ALA A 192 -1.67 -35.37 6.54
N PHE A 193 -1.46 -36.14 5.48
CA PHE A 193 -1.26 -37.58 5.51
C PHE A 193 0.24 -37.88 5.43
N ILE A 194 0.80 -38.51 6.44
CA ILE A 194 2.24 -38.81 6.52
C ILE A 194 2.49 -40.29 6.77
N THR A 195 3.59 -40.83 6.24
CA THR A 195 3.99 -42.22 6.53
C THR A 195 4.66 -42.38 7.89
N GLY A 196 5.15 -41.28 8.46
CA GLY A 196 5.90 -41.24 9.71
C GLY A 196 6.57 -39.88 9.94
N ILE A 197 7.20 -39.74 11.10
CA ILE A 197 7.85 -38.49 11.55
C ILE A 197 9.00 -38.05 10.65
N GLU A 198 9.60 -38.96 9.88
CA GLU A 198 10.68 -38.68 8.94
C GLU A 198 10.27 -37.75 7.79
N GLN A 199 8.96 -37.63 7.52
CA GLN A 199 8.45 -36.68 6.54
C GLN A 199 8.34 -35.25 7.09
N LEU A 200 8.48 -35.05 8.40
CA LEU A 200 8.40 -33.72 9.00
C LEU A 200 9.63 -32.88 8.65
N ARG A 201 9.43 -31.62 8.30
CA ARG A 201 10.51 -30.65 8.16
C ARG A 201 11.01 -30.25 9.55
N ASN A 202 12.24 -29.74 9.65
CA ASN A 202 12.87 -29.40 10.93
C ASN A 202 12.12 -28.36 11.79
N ASN A 203 11.20 -27.60 11.19
CA ASN A 203 10.36 -26.58 11.84
C ASN A 203 8.91 -27.06 12.08
N GLU A 204 8.64 -28.34 11.86
CA GLU A 204 7.33 -28.97 12.04
C GLU A 204 7.30 -29.87 13.28
N THR A 205 6.13 -29.92 13.91
CA THR A 205 5.83 -30.83 15.01
C THR A 205 4.38 -31.30 14.88
N VAL A 206 4.13 -32.58 15.09
CA VAL A 206 2.75 -33.11 15.20
C VAL A 206 2.11 -32.61 16.50
N ILE A 207 0.85 -32.14 16.42
CA ILE A 207 0.15 -31.58 17.59
C ILE A 207 -0.07 -32.64 18.67
N ASP A 208 -0.55 -33.80 18.27
CA ASP A 208 -0.82 -34.93 19.15
C ASP A 208 -0.18 -36.19 18.60
N MET A 209 0.87 -36.65 19.29
CA MET A 209 1.67 -37.80 18.89
C MET A 209 0.87 -39.11 18.93
N SER A 210 -0.26 -39.17 19.64
CA SER A 210 -1.12 -40.36 19.65
C SER A 210 -1.73 -40.66 18.27
N TYR A 211 -1.86 -39.65 17.39
CA TYR A 211 -2.26 -39.87 16.00
C TYR A 211 -1.24 -40.66 15.17
N LEU A 212 -0.03 -40.88 15.69
CA LEU A 212 0.99 -41.72 15.07
C LEU A 212 1.07 -43.12 15.67
N ASP A 213 0.12 -43.50 16.53
CA ASP A 213 -0.01 -44.87 17.00
C ASP A 213 -0.47 -45.77 15.84
N GLU A 214 0.08 -46.98 15.72
CA GLU A 214 -0.22 -47.90 14.59
C GLU A 214 -1.72 -48.22 14.45
N GLU A 215 -2.51 -48.09 15.52
CA GLU A 215 -3.97 -48.23 15.48
C GLU A 215 -4.67 -47.13 14.66
N CYS A 216 -4.05 -45.95 14.57
CA CYS A 216 -4.52 -44.81 13.77
C CYS A 216 -4.05 -44.87 12.31
N ARG A 217 -3.21 -45.85 11.94
CA ARG A 217 -2.67 -45.97 10.59
C ARG A 217 -3.69 -46.57 9.64
N ILE A 218 -4.09 -45.81 8.64
CA ILE A 218 -5.06 -46.22 7.61
C ILE A 218 -4.36 -46.18 6.27
N ASP A 219 -4.45 -47.27 5.50
CA ASP A 219 -3.82 -47.40 4.18
C ASP A 219 -2.32 -47.02 4.13
N GLY A 220 -1.61 -47.27 5.24
CA GLY A 220 -0.17 -47.05 5.35
C GLY A 220 0.24 -45.63 5.76
N VAL A 221 -0.71 -44.70 5.96
CA VAL A 221 -0.47 -43.31 6.36
C VAL A 221 -1.19 -42.96 7.66
N PHE A 222 -0.73 -41.88 8.30
CA PHE A 222 -1.33 -41.25 9.47
C PHE A 222 -1.93 -39.91 9.05
N GLN A 223 -3.20 -39.69 9.33
CA GLN A 223 -3.85 -38.39 9.21
C GLN A 223 -3.60 -37.62 10.51
N THR A 224 -2.93 -36.46 10.43
CA THR A 224 -2.55 -35.72 11.63
C THR A 224 -2.47 -34.22 11.39
N ASP A 225 -2.72 -33.44 12.45
CA ASP A 225 -2.48 -32.01 12.47
C ASP A 225 -0.99 -31.72 12.75
N ILE A 226 -0.36 -30.97 11.86
CA ILE A 226 1.04 -30.53 11.96
C ILE A 226 1.08 -29.03 12.24
N LYS A 227 1.85 -28.65 13.27
CA LYS A 227 2.23 -27.26 13.55
C LYS A 227 3.55 -26.94 12.86
N VAL A 228 3.59 -25.81 12.17
CA VAL A 228 4.82 -25.22 11.64
C VAL A 228 5.03 -23.81 12.16
N TYR A 229 6.24 -23.51 12.60
CA TYR A 229 6.63 -22.15 12.95
C TYR A 229 7.32 -21.45 11.78
N LEU A 230 6.76 -20.32 11.37
CA LEU A 230 7.30 -19.44 10.34
C LEU A 230 7.86 -18.15 10.97
N THR A 231 8.90 -17.60 10.36
CA THR A 231 9.51 -16.32 10.77
C THR A 231 9.51 -15.35 9.58
N ALA A 232 9.16 -14.10 9.86
CA ALA A 232 9.11 -13.03 8.88
C ALA A 232 10.52 -12.62 8.41
N ASP A 233 10.71 -12.47 7.11
CA ASP A 233 12.00 -12.15 6.48
C ASP A 233 12.50 -10.75 6.88
N ASN A 234 11.57 -9.80 7.07
CA ASN A 234 11.89 -8.45 7.55
C ASN A 234 12.08 -8.37 9.09
N GLY A 235 11.88 -9.48 9.81
CA GLY A 235 11.99 -9.59 11.27
C GLY A 235 10.89 -8.90 12.09
N LYS A 236 9.82 -8.40 11.45
CA LYS A 236 8.76 -7.59 12.08
C LYS A 236 7.34 -8.09 11.80
N TYR A 237 6.98 -8.33 10.54
CA TYR A 237 5.63 -8.70 10.10
C TYR A 237 5.67 -9.46 8.77
N PHE A 238 4.65 -10.24 8.48
CA PHE A 238 4.53 -10.94 7.19
C PHE A 238 3.76 -10.11 6.18
N THR A 239 4.23 -10.07 4.93
CA THR A 239 3.39 -9.63 3.80
C THR A 239 2.53 -10.79 3.28
N ASN A 240 1.45 -10.47 2.56
CA ASN A 240 0.56 -11.47 1.94
C ASN A 240 1.33 -12.46 1.06
N VAL A 241 2.19 -11.96 0.15
CA VAL A 241 2.99 -12.82 -0.74
C VAL A 241 3.99 -13.67 0.01
N GLU A 242 4.66 -13.10 1.02
CA GLU A 242 5.66 -13.81 1.80
C GLU A 242 5.04 -14.95 2.60
N LEU A 243 3.93 -14.67 3.28
CA LEU A 243 3.23 -15.65 4.12
C LEU A 243 2.74 -16.82 3.27
N LEU A 244 2.00 -16.54 2.20
CA LEU A 244 1.41 -17.59 1.36
C LEU A 244 2.50 -18.37 0.61
N ARG A 245 3.58 -17.73 0.16
CA ARG A 245 4.72 -18.43 -0.44
C ARG A 245 5.40 -19.38 0.54
N LYS A 246 5.62 -18.94 1.79
CA LYS A 246 6.23 -19.78 2.82
C LYS A 246 5.33 -20.97 3.16
N ILE A 247 4.02 -20.77 3.26
CA ILE A 247 3.04 -21.86 3.44
C ILE A 247 3.11 -22.83 2.26
N HIS A 248 3.03 -22.32 1.02
CA HIS A 248 3.10 -23.16 -0.17
C HIS A 248 4.37 -24.02 -0.20
N ASN A 249 5.54 -23.40 0.00
CA ASN A 249 6.80 -24.13 0.03
C ASN A 249 6.88 -25.12 1.20
N GLN A 250 6.25 -24.83 2.34
CA GLN A 250 6.21 -25.76 3.46
C GLN A 250 5.43 -27.04 3.11
N LEU A 251 4.32 -26.87 2.38
CA LEU A 251 3.43 -27.95 1.98
C LEU A 251 3.89 -28.67 0.71
N ALA A 252 4.92 -28.18 0.02
CA ALA A 252 5.49 -28.87 -1.14
C ALA A 252 5.94 -30.29 -0.74
N TYR A 253 5.49 -31.27 -1.52
CA TYR A 253 5.68 -32.71 -1.32
C TYR A 253 4.92 -33.33 -0.14
N LYS A 254 3.99 -32.59 0.48
CA LYS A 254 3.06 -33.15 1.47
C LYS A 254 1.81 -33.69 0.80
N ASP A 255 1.26 -34.76 1.35
CA ASP A 255 -0.06 -35.27 0.99
C ASP A 255 -1.12 -34.56 1.83
N LEU A 256 -1.97 -33.76 1.17
CA LEU A 256 -3.07 -33.03 1.78
C LEU A 256 -4.42 -33.75 1.57
N GLY A 257 -4.40 -34.98 1.06
CA GLY A 257 -5.61 -35.70 0.67
C GLY A 257 -6.38 -34.96 -0.41
N ASN A 258 -7.69 -34.79 -0.24
CA ASN A 258 -8.53 -34.06 -1.19
C ASN A 258 -8.53 -32.54 -0.97
N ASN A 259 -7.66 -32.02 -0.10
CA ASN A 259 -7.69 -30.64 0.37
C ASN A 259 -6.51 -29.83 -0.19
N GLU A 260 -6.34 -29.83 -1.52
CA GLU A 260 -5.17 -29.25 -2.19
C GLU A 260 -5.30 -27.75 -2.50
N SER A 261 -6.44 -27.12 -2.18
CA SER A 261 -6.67 -25.69 -2.45
C SER A 261 -6.64 -24.86 -1.18
N PHE A 262 -5.89 -23.77 -1.16
CA PHE A 262 -5.89 -22.73 -0.15
C PHE A 262 -7.15 -21.86 -0.26
N GLU A 263 -7.84 -21.67 0.87
CA GLU A 263 -9.02 -20.79 0.99
C GLU A 263 -8.87 -19.70 2.08
N GLY A 264 -7.74 -19.72 2.81
CA GLY A 264 -7.43 -18.72 3.82
C GLY A 264 -6.77 -19.29 5.06
N LEU A 265 -6.66 -18.44 6.07
CA LEU A 265 -6.13 -18.78 7.39
C LEU A 265 -7.14 -18.34 8.45
N GLU A 266 -7.63 -19.30 9.23
CA GLU A 266 -8.52 -19.04 10.36
C GLU A 266 -7.69 -18.80 11.62
N TYR A 267 -7.96 -17.74 12.38
CA TYR A 267 -7.32 -17.55 13.68
C TYR A 267 -7.89 -18.53 14.70
N VAL A 268 -7.03 -19.28 15.40
CA VAL A 268 -7.47 -20.29 16.37
C VAL A 268 -7.13 -19.90 17.80
N ASP A 269 -5.85 -19.61 18.08
CA ASP A 269 -5.37 -19.36 19.43
C ASP A 269 -3.99 -18.68 19.42
N THR A 270 -3.35 -18.58 20.59
CA THR A 270 -1.98 -18.10 20.77
C THR A 270 -1.16 -19.12 21.55
N ASP A 271 -0.02 -19.55 21.00
CA ASP A 271 0.93 -20.47 21.63
C ASP A 271 2.16 -19.71 22.12
N GLY A 272 2.28 -19.53 23.43
CA GLY A 272 3.42 -18.81 24.05
C GLY A 272 3.61 -17.37 23.55
N GLY A 273 2.51 -16.69 23.18
CA GLY A 273 2.53 -15.35 22.58
C GLY A 273 2.69 -15.34 21.05
N THR A 274 2.77 -16.50 20.40
CA THR A 274 2.80 -16.63 18.94
C THR A 274 1.39 -16.91 18.43
N LEU A 275 0.89 -16.11 17.49
CA LEU A 275 -0.42 -16.33 16.88
C LEU A 275 -0.44 -17.69 16.15
N VAL A 276 -1.52 -18.44 16.34
CA VAL A 276 -1.78 -19.73 15.72
C VAL A 276 -2.93 -19.59 14.74
N TYR A 277 -2.66 -19.92 13.48
CA TYR A 277 -3.67 -19.96 12.42
C TYR A 277 -3.83 -21.38 11.91
N ARG A 278 -5.07 -21.80 11.63
CA ARG A 278 -5.36 -23.04 10.92
C ARG A 278 -5.51 -22.75 9.44
N LEU A 279 -4.88 -23.60 8.62
CA LEU A 279 -5.00 -23.57 7.18
C LEU A 279 -6.41 -23.99 6.77
N MET A 280 -7.14 -23.09 6.11
CA MET A 280 -8.42 -23.44 5.49
C MET A 280 -8.13 -23.99 4.10
N THR A 281 -8.54 -25.22 3.88
CA THR A 281 -8.32 -25.95 2.64
C THR A 281 -9.62 -26.44 2.04
N GLY A 282 -9.76 -26.29 0.73
CA GLY A 282 -10.89 -26.77 -0.06
C GLY A 282 -10.50 -27.88 -1.04
N SER A 283 -11.54 -28.54 -1.55
CA SER A 283 -11.49 -29.59 -2.58
C SER A 283 -11.61 -29.06 -3.99
#